data_AF-A0A853H7I2-F1
#
_entry.id   AF-A0A853H7I2-F1
#
_cell.length_a   1.000
_cell.length_b   1.000
_cell.length_c   1.000
_cell.angle_alpha   90.00
_cell.angle_beta   90.00
_cell.angle_gamma   90.00
#
_symmetry.space_group_name_H-M   'P 1'
#
loop_
_entity.id
_entity.type
_entity.pdbx_description
1 polymer ?
#
loop_
_entity_poly.entity_id
_entity_poly.type
_entity_poly.pdbx_seq_one_letter_code
_entity_poly.pdbx_strand_id
1 'polypeptide(L)' 'MPDSHVIAVASDIPLPGVAQTVLDINEPAQVAAFIADWLAAQRAQVSFRR' A
#
# COMPACT_ATOMS: atom_id res chain seq x y z
N MET A 1 0.29 14.19 -8.13
CA MET A 1 0.68 12.78 -8.34
C MET A 1 1.57 12.38 -7.18
N PRO A 2 1.25 11.30 -6.46
CA PRO A 2 2.10 10.80 -5.37
C PRO A 2 3.51 10.50 -5.89
N ASP A 3 4.54 10.76 -5.09
CA ASP A 3 5.93 10.46 -5.48
C ASP A 3 6.24 8.94 -5.40
N SER A 4 7.43 8.54 -5.83
CA SER A 4 7.83 7.13 -5.94
C SER A 4 7.86 6.34 -4.63
N HIS A 5 7.75 7.01 -3.49
CA HIS A 5 7.73 6.36 -2.18
C HIS A 5 6.32 6.02 -1.70
N VAL A 6 5.28 6.44 -2.43
CA VAL A 6 3.90 6.13 -2.06
C VAL A 6 3.54 4.71 -2.46
N ILE A 7 3.17 3.91 -1.45
CA ILE A 7 2.88 2.48 -1.61
C ILE A 7 1.38 2.19 -1.81
N ALA A 8 0.50 3.07 -1.34
CA ALA A 8 -0.95 3.05 -1.55
C ALA A 8 -1.57 4.40 -1.14
N VAL A 9 -2.83 4.64 -1.52
CA VAL A 9 -3.65 5.77 -1.08
C VAL A 9 -4.93 5.22 -0.45
N ALA A 10 -5.26 5.57 0.79
CA ALA A 10 -6.57 5.26 1.37
C ALA A 10 -7.52 6.44 1.13
N SER A 11 -8.71 6.18 0.60
CA SER A 11 -9.68 7.22 0.23
C SER A 11 -11.11 6.74 0.45
N ASP A 12 -12.00 7.64 0.86
CA ASP A 12 -13.45 7.44 0.96
C ASP A 12 -14.19 7.80 -0.33
N ILE A 13 -13.51 8.47 -1.26
CA ILE A 13 -14.01 8.81 -2.58
C ILE A 13 -13.20 8.11 -3.68
N PRO A 14 -13.81 7.83 -4.85
CA PRO A 14 -13.07 7.35 -6.01
C PRO A 14 -12.00 8.36 -6.46
N LEU A 15 -10.79 7.87 -6.73
CA LEU A 15 -9.66 8.69 -7.21
C LEU A 15 -9.23 8.27 -8.62
N PRO A 16 -9.97 8.69 -9.67
CA PRO A 16 -9.61 8.35 -11.04
C PRO A 16 -8.24 8.95 -11.41
N GLY A 17 -7.41 8.14 -12.06
CA GLY A 17 -6.08 8.57 -12.50
C GLY A 17 -4.99 8.45 -11.43
N VAL A 18 -5.26 7.90 -10.25
CA VAL A 18 -4.20 7.51 -9.30
C VAL A 18 -3.61 6.16 -9.74
N ALA A 19 -2.29 6.11 -9.93
CA ALA A 19 -1.59 4.91 -10.39
C ALA A 19 -1.34 3.90 -9.26
N GLN A 20 -1.32 4.36 -8.01
CA GLN A 20 -1.13 3.53 -6.83
C GLN A 20 -2.40 2.76 -6.48
N THR A 21 -2.25 1.67 -5.73
CA THR A 21 -3.38 0.97 -5.12
C THR A 21 -4.21 1.93 -4.27
N VAL A 22 -5.52 1.98 -4.51
CA VAL A 22 -6.46 2.75 -3.70
C VAL A 22 -7.18 1.79 -2.75
N LEU A 23 -7.11 2.07 -1.46
CA LEU A 23 -7.77 1.33 -0.37
C LEU A 23 -8.99 2.11 0.13
N ASP A 24 -9.98 1.41 0.67
CA ASP A 24 -11.08 2.07 1.35
C ASP A 24 -10.62 2.51 2.76
N ILE A 25 -10.64 3.82 3.00
CA ILE A 25 -10.26 4.37 4.31
C ILE A 25 -11.24 3.98 5.42
N ASN A 26 -12.47 3.60 5.07
CA ASN A 26 -13.50 3.15 5.99
C ASN A 26 -13.39 1.65 6.32
N GLU A 27 -12.43 0.94 5.74
CA GLU A 27 -12.11 -0.45 6.07
C GLU A 27 -10.73 -0.60 6.72
N PRO A 28 -10.57 -0.28 8.03
CA PRO A 28 -9.28 -0.37 8.71
C PRO A 28 -8.61 -1.75 8.64
N ALA A 29 -9.40 -2.82 8.59
CA ALA A 29 -8.87 -4.19 8.47
C ALA A 29 -8.17 -4.41 7.12
N GLN A 30 -8.68 -3.84 6.03
CA GLN A 30 -8.07 -3.90 4.71
C GLN A 30 -6.73 -3.15 4.69
N VAL A 31 -6.70 -1.96 5.29
CA VAL A 31 -5.47 -1.15 5.40
C VAL A 31 -4.40 -1.89 6.21
N ALA A 32 -4.79 -2.49 7.34
CA ALA A 32 -3.88 -3.27 8.18
C ALA A 32 -3.30 -4.49 7.44
N ALA A 33 -4.15 -5.23 6.71
CA ALA A 33 -3.72 -6.37 5.91
C ALA A 33 -2.73 -5.95 4.82
N PHE A 34 -3.02 -4.87 4.09
CA PHE A 34 -2.13 -4.33 3.06
C PHE A 34 -0.74 -3.98 3.62
N ILE A 35 -0.68 -3.32 4.78
CA ILE A 35 0.58 -2.97 5.44
C ILE A 35 1.35 -4.23 5.88
N ALA A 36 0.67 -5.23 6.43
CA ALA A 36 1.29 -6.48 6.86
C ALA A 36 1.97 -7.21 5.69
N ASP A 37 1.28 -7.30 4.56
CA ASP A 37 1.79 -7.92 3.33
C ASP A 37 2.98 -7.15 2.75
N TRP A 38 2.87 -5.82 2.69
CA TRP A 38 3.95 -4.96 2.21
C TRP A 38 5.23 -5.09 3.07
N LEU A 39 5.07 -5.17 4.39
CA LEU A 39 6.20 -5.41 5.31
C LEU A 39 6.79 -6.82 5.16
N ALA A 40 5.96 -7.84 4.93
CA ALA A 40 6.44 -9.20 4.69
C ALA A 40 7.27 -9.29 3.41
N ALA A 41 6.81 -8.66 2.32
CA ALA A 41 7.53 -8.60 1.06
C ALA A 41 8.91 -7.92 1.19
N GLN A 42 9.01 -6.82 1.95
CA GLN A 42 10.29 -6.16 2.20
C GLN A 42 11.28 -7.04 2.97
N ARG A 43 10.81 -7.74 4.01
CA ARG A 43 11.67 -8.65 4.77
C ARG A 43 12.24 -9.76 3.88
N ALA A 44 11.41 -10.31 2.99
CA ALA A 44 11.84 -11.31 2.02
C ALA A 44 12.90 -10.76 1.04
N GLN A 45 12.72 -9.53 0.54
CA GLN A 45 13.69 -8.88 -0.35
C GLN A 45 15.03 -8.59 0.35
N VAL A 46 15.02 -8.18 1.62
CA VAL A 46 16.24 -7.95 2.41
C VAL A 46 16.98 -9.27 2.67
N SER A 47 16.24 -10.35 2.96
CA SER A 47 16.83 -11.67 3.19
C SER A 47 17.51 -12.26 1.95
N PHE A 48 17.02 -11.96 0.74
CA PHE A 48 17.61 -12.43 -0.51
C PHE A 48 18.85 -11.64 -0.94
N ARG A 49 19.04 -10.43 -0.41
CA ARG A 49 20.18 -9.54 -0.73
C ARG A 49 21.39 -9.73 0.21
N ARG A 50 21.31 -10.65 1.17
CA ARG A 50 22.43 -11.08 2.03
C ARG A 50 22.98 -12.41 1.54
#